data_AF-A0A1M8ABI6-F1
#
_entry.id   AF-A0A1M8ABI6-F1
#
_cell.length_a   1.000
_cell.length_b   1.000
_cell.length_c   1.000
_cell.angle_alpha   90.00
_cell.angle_beta   90.00
_cell.angle_gamma   90.00
#
_symmetry.space_group_name_H-M   'P 1'
#
loop_
_entity.id
_entity.type
_entity.pdbx_description
1 polymer ?
#
loop_
_entity_poly.entity_id
_entity_poly.type
_entity_poly.pdbx_seq_one_letter_code
_entity_poly.pdbx_strand_id
1 'polypeptide(L)'
;MAPDASSVTQLRAELHAARERARASATPAPQGPLRLRTEIRPAPAPRPHPRDPDDREAASARALAHKAARYDKLAQGYGLADDGLVDWDAKDVESPASTPSPPTELADAEELVEYTDEFGRTRAVRASDVPRDYMRESDDLEAPADDDAVYGPATAFPVYRREVRQLDTRIAPPRAEATHFDADWEVRDRGAAFYRFSRDEATRHAQQAELQARRAETVAQRAKGPTHTTSAPVPGARARARRAARQRVIDAHRAAR
;
A
#
# COMPACT_ATOMS: atom_id res chain seq x y z
N MET A 1 -57.71 -4.79 -68.75
CA MET A 1 -57.49 -4.92 -67.29
C MET A 1 -56.01 -5.23 -67.07
N ALA A 2 -55.24 -4.26 -66.61
CA ALA A 2 -53.96 -4.48 -65.93
C ALA A 2 -53.62 -3.19 -65.14
N PRO A 3 -53.18 -3.29 -63.86
CA PRO A 3 -53.34 -2.25 -62.86
C PRO A 3 -52.21 -1.20 -62.83
N ASP A 4 -52.57 -0.05 -62.26
CA ASP A 4 -51.89 1.24 -62.27
C ASP A 4 -50.47 1.25 -61.69
N ALA A 5 -49.57 1.90 -62.43
CA ALA A 5 -48.24 2.28 -61.97
C ALA A 5 -48.35 3.45 -60.96
N SER A 6 -48.67 3.14 -59.71
CA SER A 6 -48.63 4.10 -58.62
C SER A 6 -47.21 4.66 -58.48
N SER A 7 -47.09 5.97 -58.70
CA SER A 7 -45.82 6.67 -58.85
C SER A 7 -44.97 6.55 -57.58
N VAL A 8 -43.64 6.52 -57.74
CA VAL A 8 -42.65 6.46 -56.64
C VAL A 8 -42.92 7.47 -55.52
N THR A 9 -43.55 8.59 -55.84
CA THR A 9 -43.95 9.62 -54.85
C THR A 9 -45.06 9.15 -53.91
N GLN A 10 -46.01 8.34 -54.38
CA GLN A 10 -47.08 7.75 -53.58
C GLN A 10 -46.51 6.70 -52.61
N LEU A 11 -45.62 5.82 -53.09
CA LEU A 11 -44.93 4.86 -52.21
C LEU A 11 -44.11 5.54 -51.12
N ARG A 12 -43.47 6.68 -51.45
CA ARG A 12 -42.69 7.45 -50.48
C ARG A 12 -43.59 8.13 -49.45
N ALA A 13 -44.75 8.63 -49.86
CA ALA A 13 -45.75 9.20 -48.97
C ALA A 13 -46.38 8.12 -48.07
N GLU A 14 -46.67 6.94 -48.60
CA GLU A 14 -47.19 5.80 -47.83
C GLU A 14 -46.17 5.29 -46.81
N LEU A 15 -44.89 5.20 -47.19
CA LEU A 15 -43.82 4.80 -46.28
C LEU A 15 -43.64 5.82 -45.15
N HIS A 16 -43.73 7.12 -45.47
CA HIS A 16 -43.69 8.17 -44.45
C HIS A 16 -44.89 8.08 -43.50
N ALA A 17 -46.10 7.88 -44.02
CA ALA A 17 -47.32 7.73 -43.23
C ALA A 17 -47.31 6.44 -42.37
N ALA A 18 -46.69 5.36 -42.85
CA ALA A 18 -46.50 4.13 -42.09
C ALA A 18 -45.49 4.33 -40.95
N ARG A 19 -44.43 5.11 -41.19
CA ARG A 19 -43.39 5.41 -40.18
C ARG A 19 -43.92 6.31 -39.07
N GLU A 20 -44.77 7.28 -39.41
CA GLU A 20 -45.51 8.13 -38.46
C GLU A 20 -46.46 7.30 -37.59
N ARG A 21 -47.22 6.37 -38.19
CA ARG A 21 -48.10 5.45 -37.45
C ARG A 21 -47.33 4.55 -36.48
N ALA A 22 -46.19 4.00 -36.91
CA ALA A 22 -45.34 3.18 -36.06
C ALA A 22 -44.73 4.00 -34.89
N ARG A 23 -44.44 5.28 -35.12
CA ARG A 23 -43.94 6.19 -34.07
C ARG A 23 -45.03 6.59 -33.08
N ALA A 24 -46.28 6.73 -33.55
CA ALA A 24 -47.43 7.04 -32.71
C ALA A 24 -47.90 5.82 -31.88
N SER A 25 -47.71 4.59 -32.38
CA SER A 25 -48.04 3.36 -31.64
C SER A 25 -46.92 2.87 -30.71
N ALA A 26 -45.74 3.50 -30.76
CA ALA A 26 -44.64 3.18 -29.86
C ALA A 26 -44.80 3.94 -28.53
N THR A 27 -45.28 3.25 -27.49
CA THR A 27 -45.26 3.76 -26.12
C THR A 27 -43.81 4.08 -25.73
N PRO A 28 -43.49 5.29 -25.22
CA PRO A 28 -42.12 5.62 -24.87
C PRO A 28 -41.66 4.74 -23.70
N ALA A 29 -40.75 3.80 -23.98
CA ALA A 29 -40.04 3.09 -22.93
C ALA A 29 -39.20 4.11 -22.13
N PRO A 30 -39.20 4.04 -20.79
CA PRO A 30 -38.37 4.94 -20.00
C PRO A 30 -36.91 4.68 -20.36
N GLN A 31 -36.26 5.68 -20.96
CA GLN A 31 -34.82 5.68 -21.24
C GLN A 31 -34.07 5.88 -19.92
N GLY A 32 -34.09 4.86 -19.06
CA GLY A 32 -33.11 4.72 -18.01
C GLY A 32 -31.81 4.18 -18.61
N PRO A 33 -30.63 4.63 -18.16
CA PRO A 33 -29.38 4.00 -18.58
C PRO A 33 -29.42 2.52 -18.19
N LEU A 34 -29.14 1.63 -19.14
CA LEU A 34 -28.94 0.20 -18.92
C LEU A 34 -27.80 0.02 -17.92
N ARG A 35 -28.14 -0.07 -16.63
CA ARG A 35 -27.17 -0.40 -15.59
C ARG A 35 -26.92 -1.90 -15.69
N LEU A 36 -25.67 -2.27 -16.00
CA LEU A 36 -25.15 -3.60 -15.79
C LEU A 36 -25.57 -4.06 -14.39
N ARG A 37 -26.28 -5.19 -14.34
CA ARG A 37 -26.77 -5.80 -13.10
C ARG A 37 -25.57 -6.43 -12.39
N THR A 38 -24.68 -5.60 -11.85
CA THR A 38 -23.81 -6.00 -10.75
C THR A 38 -24.73 -6.15 -9.55
N GLU A 39 -24.95 -7.39 -9.11
CA GLU A 39 -25.57 -7.67 -7.82
C GLU A 39 -24.62 -7.17 -6.70
N ILE A 40 -24.50 -5.85 -6.57
CA ILE A 40 -23.94 -5.23 -5.39
C ILE A 40 -25.02 -5.43 -4.33
N ARG A 41 -24.85 -6.48 -3.53
CA ARG A 41 -25.58 -6.66 -2.28
C ARG A 41 -25.57 -5.30 -1.57
N PRO A 42 -26.73 -4.69 -1.31
CA PRO A 42 -26.76 -3.37 -0.69
C PRO A 42 -26.03 -3.45 0.64
N ALA A 43 -25.11 -2.51 0.86
CA ALA A 43 -24.43 -2.39 2.13
C ALA A 43 -25.47 -2.37 3.25
N PRO A 44 -25.26 -3.11 4.36
CA PRO A 44 -26.20 -3.09 5.47
C PRO A 44 -26.39 -1.63 5.89
N ALA A 45 -27.65 -1.22 6.04
CA ALA A 45 -28.01 0.14 6.40
C ALA A 45 -27.15 0.60 7.59
N PRO A 46 -26.63 1.84 7.58
CA PRO A 46 -25.91 2.36 8.73
C PRO A 46 -26.80 2.21 9.95
N ARG A 47 -26.29 1.54 10.99
CA ARG A 47 -27.05 1.31 12.22
C ARG A 47 -27.53 2.66 12.72
N PRO A 48 -28.83 2.82 13.06
CA PRO A 48 -29.34 4.10 13.51
C PRO A 48 -28.50 4.55 14.71
N HIS A 49 -27.86 5.71 14.59
CA HIS A 49 -27.12 6.28 15.70
C HIS A 49 -28.14 6.65 16.78
N PRO A 50 -28.03 6.12 18.00
CA PRO A 50 -28.98 6.44 19.07
C PRO A 50 -29.00 7.96 19.29
N ARG A 51 -30.21 8.54 19.11
CA ARG A 51 -30.43 9.98 19.18
C ARG A 51 -30.48 10.46 20.63
N ASP A 52 -30.98 9.61 21.52
CA ASP A 52 -31.12 9.91 22.93
C ASP A 52 -29.86 9.51 23.73
N PRO A 53 -29.49 10.30 24.75
CA PRO A 53 -28.30 10.04 25.56
C PRO A 53 -28.39 8.69 26.30
N ASP A 54 -29.57 8.32 26.80
CA ASP A 54 -29.80 7.07 27.52
C ASP A 54 -29.56 5.84 26.62
N ASP A 55 -29.93 5.93 25.33
CA ASP A 55 -29.69 4.86 24.36
C ASP A 55 -28.20 4.70 24.03
N ARG A 56 -27.43 5.79 24.05
CA ARG A 56 -25.97 5.76 23.86
C ARG A 56 -25.28 5.07 25.02
N GLU A 57 -25.71 5.39 26.23
CA GLU A 57 -25.19 4.76 27.45
C GLU A 57 -25.53 3.28 27.49
N ALA A 58 -26.76 2.90 27.15
CA ALA A 58 -27.17 1.50 27.04
C ALA A 58 -26.38 0.74 25.95
N ALA A 59 -26.13 1.36 24.79
CA ALA A 59 -25.31 0.76 23.73
C ALA A 59 -23.84 0.60 24.16
N SER A 60 -23.29 1.59 24.85
CA SER A 60 -21.94 1.55 25.42
C SER A 60 -21.81 0.45 26.46
N ALA A 61 -22.77 0.33 27.38
CA ALA A 61 -22.80 -0.70 28.41
C ALA A 61 -22.83 -2.12 27.80
N ARG A 62 -23.64 -2.34 26.76
CA ARG A 62 -23.68 -3.62 26.03
C ARG A 62 -22.35 -3.95 25.35
N ALA A 63 -21.71 -2.95 24.73
CA ALA A 63 -20.40 -3.13 24.08
C ALA A 63 -19.30 -3.43 25.11
N LEU A 64 -19.34 -2.78 26.27
CA LEU A 64 -18.41 -3.03 27.38
C LEU A 64 -18.62 -4.42 27.98
N ALA A 65 -19.87 -4.85 28.19
CA ALA A 65 -20.19 -6.20 28.66
C ALA A 65 -19.67 -7.28 27.69
N HIS A 66 -19.85 -7.08 26.38
CA HIS A 66 -19.32 -8.00 25.37
C HIS A 66 -17.79 -8.07 25.38
N LYS A 67 -17.12 -6.91 25.56
CA LYS A 67 -15.65 -6.87 25.67
C LYS A 67 -15.17 -7.55 26.95
N ALA A 68 -15.82 -7.29 28.09
CA ALA A 68 -15.49 -7.92 29.37
C ALA A 68 -15.57 -9.46 29.26
N ALA A 69 -16.67 -9.99 28.73
CA ALA A 69 -16.83 -11.43 28.49
C ALA A 69 -15.73 -12.02 27.59
N ARG A 70 -15.26 -11.26 26.59
CA ARG A 70 -14.13 -11.68 25.74
C ARG A 70 -12.80 -11.69 26.51
N TYR A 71 -12.56 -10.70 27.35
CA TYR A 71 -11.36 -10.65 28.19
C TYR A 71 -11.35 -11.74 29.27
N ASP A 72 -12.51 -12.08 29.84
CA ASP A 72 -12.62 -13.19 30.81
C ASP A 72 -12.27 -14.53 30.15
N LYS A 73 -12.74 -14.78 28.93
CA LYS A 73 -12.37 -15.95 28.13
C LYS A 73 -10.86 -16.00 27.84
N LEU A 74 -10.27 -14.85 27.51
CA LEU A 74 -8.83 -14.72 27.26
C LEU A 74 -8.00 -14.96 28.53
N ALA A 75 -8.46 -14.45 29.68
CA ALA A 75 -7.82 -14.65 30.98
C ALA A 75 -7.88 -16.11 31.43
N GLN A 76 -8.95 -16.83 31.06
CA GLN A 76 -9.10 -18.27 31.29
C GLN A 76 -8.25 -19.13 30.34
N GLY A 77 -7.51 -18.53 29.40
CA GLY A 77 -6.61 -19.24 28.49
C GLY A 77 -7.30 -19.90 27.31
N TYR A 78 -8.61 -19.70 27.13
CA TYR A 78 -9.29 -20.05 25.88
C TYR A 78 -8.83 -19.06 24.80
N GLY A 79 -8.05 -19.56 23.85
CA GLY A 79 -7.62 -18.77 22.70
C GLY A 79 -8.80 -18.21 21.92
N LEU A 80 -8.57 -17.09 21.22
CA LEU A 80 -9.54 -16.39 20.36
C LEU A 80 -9.90 -17.19 19.08
N ALA A 81 -9.90 -18.52 19.14
CA ALA A 81 -10.00 -19.41 17.99
C ALA A 81 -11.35 -19.28 17.25
N ASP A 82 -12.42 -18.93 17.97
CA ASP A 82 -13.77 -18.84 17.39
C ASP A 82 -14.05 -17.53 16.62
N ASP A 83 -13.19 -16.50 16.73
CA ASP A 83 -13.44 -15.16 16.16
C ASP A 83 -12.54 -14.81 14.93
N GLY A 84 -11.94 -15.81 14.26
CA GLY A 84 -11.28 -15.59 12.96
C GLY A 84 -9.83 -15.08 13.01
N LEU A 85 -9.08 -15.36 14.08
CA LEU A 85 -7.63 -15.21 14.07
C LEU A 85 -7.02 -16.38 13.27
N VAL A 86 -6.36 -16.05 12.15
CA VAL A 86 -5.55 -17.02 11.39
C VAL A 86 -4.41 -17.48 12.28
N ASP A 87 -4.38 -18.77 12.60
CA ASP A 87 -3.22 -19.42 13.20
C ASP A 87 -2.13 -19.53 12.13
N TRP A 88 -1.15 -18.61 12.20
CA TRP A 88 -0.03 -18.57 11.27
C TRP A 88 0.91 -19.77 11.43
N ASP A 89 0.91 -20.42 12.60
CA ASP A 89 1.74 -21.61 12.85
C ASP A 89 1.11 -22.89 12.26
N ALA A 90 -0.22 -22.95 12.17
CA ALA A 90 -0.93 -24.06 11.51
C ALA A 90 -0.74 -24.05 9.97
N LYS A 91 -0.53 -22.87 9.38
CA LYS A 91 -0.41 -22.71 7.92
C LYS A 91 0.86 -23.33 7.33
N ASP A 92 1.94 -23.41 8.11
CA ASP A 92 3.21 -24.02 7.67
C ASP A 92 3.21 -25.55 7.78
N VAL A 93 2.30 -26.13 8.58
CA VAL A 93 2.19 -27.58 8.75
C VAL A 93 1.18 -28.18 7.76
N GLU A 94 0.16 -27.42 7.38
CA GLU A 94 -0.91 -27.83 6.46
C GLU A 94 -0.69 -27.36 5.01
N SER A 95 0.57 -27.33 4.55
CA SER A 95 0.87 -27.23 3.12
C SER A 95 1.17 -28.61 2.53
N PRO A 96 0.16 -29.47 2.27
CA PRO A 96 0.38 -30.59 1.37
C PRO A 96 0.51 -30.03 -0.05
N ALA A 97 1.61 -30.37 -0.70
CA ALA A 97 1.90 -30.11 -2.09
C ALA A 97 0.65 -30.15 -2.99
N SER A 98 0.26 -29.00 -3.56
CA SER A 98 -0.64 -28.97 -4.72
C SER A 98 -0.62 -27.62 -5.44
N THR A 99 0.42 -27.42 -6.26
CA THR A 99 0.27 -27.20 -7.71
C THR A 99 1.66 -27.46 -8.30
N PRO A 100 1.90 -28.56 -9.04
CA PRO A 100 3.15 -28.70 -9.76
C PRO A 100 3.09 -27.74 -10.94
N SER A 101 3.60 -26.52 -10.75
CA SER A 101 4.15 -25.76 -11.86
C SER A 101 5.23 -26.63 -12.51
N PRO A 102 5.33 -26.67 -13.85
CA PRO A 102 6.31 -27.49 -14.54
C PRO A 102 7.71 -27.20 -13.97
N PRO A 103 8.57 -28.21 -13.79
CA PRO A 103 9.87 -28.06 -13.16
C PRO A 103 10.69 -27.12 -14.05
N THR A 104 10.78 -25.86 -13.63
CA THR A 104 11.80 -24.97 -14.16
C THR A 104 13.01 -25.25 -13.27
N GLU A 105 13.72 -26.35 -13.53
CA GLU A 105 14.92 -26.77 -12.77
C GLU A 105 16.05 -25.72 -12.78
N LEU A 106 15.85 -24.58 -13.43
CA LEU A 106 16.75 -23.44 -13.49
C LEU A 106 16.43 -22.37 -12.43
N ALA A 107 15.21 -22.32 -11.89
CA ALA A 107 14.77 -21.23 -11.02
C ALA A 107 15.29 -21.33 -9.58
N ASP A 108 15.74 -22.51 -9.14
CA ASP A 108 16.30 -22.71 -7.80
C ASP A 108 17.84 -22.66 -7.79
N ALA A 109 18.47 -22.49 -8.95
CA ALA A 109 19.92 -22.39 -9.10
C ALA A 109 20.45 -20.94 -9.14
N GLU A 110 19.57 -19.94 -9.07
CA GLU A 110 19.96 -18.53 -9.17
C GLU A 110 20.67 -18.07 -7.88
N GLU A 111 21.85 -17.48 -8.05
CA GLU A 111 22.64 -16.89 -6.97
C GLU A 111 21.87 -15.74 -6.30
N LEU A 112 21.77 -15.78 -4.97
CA LEU A 112 21.25 -14.67 -4.18
C LEU A 112 22.33 -13.61 -4.04
N VAL A 113 22.08 -12.44 -4.61
CA VAL A 113 22.97 -11.28 -4.56
C VAL A 113 22.48 -10.31 -3.50
N GLU A 114 23.41 -9.83 -2.67
CA GLU A 114 23.14 -8.77 -1.70
C GLU A 114 23.24 -7.41 -2.40
N TYR A 115 22.13 -6.68 -2.51
CA TYR A 115 22.11 -5.31 -3.03
C TYR A 115 21.61 -4.32 -1.99
N THR A 116 22.04 -3.06 -2.13
CA THR A 116 21.58 -1.95 -1.28
C THR A 116 20.49 -1.18 -2.02
N ASP A 117 19.28 -1.23 -1.46
CA ASP A 117 18.08 -0.53 -1.97
C ASP A 117 18.20 1.01 -1.81
N GLU A 118 17.33 1.76 -2.48
CA GLU A 118 17.29 3.24 -2.46
C GLU A 118 17.13 3.83 -1.04
N PHE A 119 16.61 3.02 -0.11
CA PHE A 119 16.46 3.34 1.30
C PHE A 119 17.68 2.98 2.17
N GLY A 120 18.81 2.58 1.56
CA GLY A 120 20.03 2.19 2.26
C GLY A 120 19.92 0.87 3.03
N ARG A 121 18.96 0.01 2.66
CA ARG A 121 18.77 -1.31 3.29
C ARG A 121 19.39 -2.39 2.41
N THR A 122 20.15 -3.31 3.01
CA THR A 122 20.70 -4.48 2.31
C THR A 122 19.65 -5.58 2.21
N ARG A 123 19.37 -6.06 0.99
CA ARG A 123 18.43 -7.17 0.75
C ARG A 123 19.13 -8.25 -0.09
N ALA A 124 18.94 -9.51 0.30
CA ALA A 124 19.35 -10.66 -0.50
C ALA A 124 18.21 -11.01 -1.45
N VAL A 125 18.44 -10.83 -2.74
CA VAL A 125 17.47 -11.05 -3.81
C VAL A 125 18.14 -11.87 -4.92
N ARG A 126 17.36 -12.59 -5.73
CA ARG A 126 17.91 -13.33 -6.88
C ARG A 126 18.60 -12.37 -7.82
N ALA A 127 19.70 -12.80 -8.44
CA ALA A 127 20.42 -11.97 -9.41
C ALA A 127 19.48 -11.34 -10.46
N SER A 128 18.51 -12.10 -10.98
CA SER A 128 17.54 -11.65 -11.99
C SER A 128 16.59 -10.52 -11.54
N ASP A 129 16.32 -10.43 -10.23
CA ASP A 129 15.38 -9.49 -9.63
C ASP A 129 16.08 -8.21 -9.12
N VAL A 130 17.42 -8.15 -9.17
CA VAL A 130 18.19 -6.94 -8.85
C VAL A 130 18.04 -5.93 -9.99
N PRO A 131 17.58 -4.69 -9.75
CA PRO A 131 17.50 -3.70 -10.82
C PRO A 131 18.90 -3.45 -11.41
N ARG A 132 18.99 -3.30 -12.73
CA ARG A 132 20.27 -3.20 -13.47
C ARG A 132 21.20 -2.12 -12.92
N ASP A 133 20.66 -1.01 -12.44
CA ASP A 133 21.44 0.10 -11.85
C ASP A 133 22.23 -0.32 -10.58
N TYR A 134 21.84 -1.43 -9.94
CA TYR A 134 22.49 -2.00 -8.76
C TYR A 134 23.29 -3.27 -9.06
N MET A 135 23.27 -3.76 -10.30
CA MET A 135 24.20 -4.79 -10.75
C MET A 135 25.57 -4.13 -10.91
N ARG A 136 26.58 -4.67 -10.23
CA ARG A 136 27.97 -4.23 -10.40
C ARG A 136 28.37 -4.48 -11.86
N GLU A 137 29.13 -3.56 -12.45
CA GLU A 137 29.65 -3.51 -13.84
C GLU A 137 30.53 -4.73 -14.25
N SER A 138 30.20 -5.95 -13.82
CA SER A 138 30.93 -7.17 -14.18
C SER A 138 30.56 -7.73 -15.56
N ASP A 139 29.60 -7.13 -16.26
CA ASP A 139 29.25 -7.46 -17.65
C ASP A 139 30.10 -6.70 -18.70
N ASP A 140 31.08 -5.90 -18.27
CA ASP A 140 31.99 -5.17 -19.18
C ASP A 140 33.02 -6.04 -19.92
N LEU A 141 32.91 -7.38 -19.88
CA LEU A 141 33.89 -8.28 -20.51
C LEU A 141 33.35 -9.29 -21.55
N GLU A 142 32.08 -9.25 -21.94
CA GLU A 142 31.59 -10.10 -23.04
C GLU A 142 30.59 -9.39 -23.96
N ALA A 143 31.04 -8.31 -24.60
CA ALA A 143 30.39 -7.81 -25.81
C ALA A 143 30.95 -8.55 -27.04
N PRO A 144 30.11 -9.11 -27.94
CA PRO A 144 30.57 -9.65 -29.20
C PRO A 144 31.21 -8.53 -30.02
N ALA A 145 32.48 -8.73 -30.35
CA ALA A 145 33.28 -7.84 -31.17
C ALA A 145 32.77 -7.87 -32.61
N ASP A 146 31.86 -6.96 -32.96
CA ASP A 146 31.60 -6.51 -34.33
C ASP A 146 30.80 -5.19 -34.29
N ASP A 147 31.47 -4.11 -33.92
CA ASP A 147 31.03 -2.75 -34.23
C ASP A 147 32.27 -1.98 -34.71
N ASP A 148 32.45 -1.89 -36.05
CA ASP A 148 33.41 -1.03 -36.73
C ASP A 148 33.00 0.47 -36.59
N ALA A 149 32.74 0.89 -35.35
CA ALA A 149 32.59 2.29 -35.03
C ALA A 149 33.98 2.92 -34.94
N VAL A 150 34.33 3.74 -35.93
CA VAL A 150 35.53 4.60 -35.85
C VAL A 150 35.29 5.64 -34.75
N TYR A 151 35.63 5.30 -33.52
CA TYR A 151 35.74 6.25 -32.43
C TYR A 151 37.00 7.09 -32.65
N GLY A 152 36.82 8.26 -33.26
CA GLY A 152 37.82 9.33 -33.12
C GLY A 152 38.05 9.66 -31.63
N PRO A 153 39.17 10.29 -31.25
CA PRO A 153 39.41 10.67 -29.87
C PRO A 153 38.34 11.69 -29.45
N ALA A 154 37.27 11.19 -28.83
CA ALA A 154 36.13 11.98 -28.34
C ALA A 154 36.58 12.75 -27.08
N THR A 155 37.45 13.72 -27.30
CA THR A 155 38.11 14.50 -26.23
C THR A 155 37.18 15.52 -25.59
N ALA A 156 36.01 15.78 -26.18
CA ALA A 156 34.97 16.58 -25.54
C ALA A 156 33.61 16.35 -26.22
N PHE A 157 32.67 15.72 -25.50
CA PHE A 157 31.25 15.92 -25.79
C PHE A 157 30.85 17.28 -25.19
N PRO A 158 30.21 18.18 -25.95
CA PRO A 158 29.68 19.41 -25.39
C PRO A 158 28.51 19.07 -24.46
N VAL A 159 28.82 18.83 -23.18
CA VAL A 159 27.82 18.68 -22.13
C VAL A 159 27.14 20.03 -21.98
N TYR A 160 25.85 20.09 -22.31
CA TYR A 160 25.04 21.28 -22.11
C TYR A 160 24.98 21.58 -20.59
N ARG A 161 25.84 22.50 -20.15
CA ARG A 161 25.80 23.05 -18.80
C ARG A 161 24.86 24.24 -18.82
N ARG A 162 23.59 23.99 -18.48
CA ARG A 162 22.65 25.08 -18.25
C ARG A 162 23.16 25.88 -17.06
N GLU A 163 23.66 27.08 -17.32
CA GLU A 163 23.93 28.03 -16.27
C GLU A 163 22.61 28.29 -15.53
N VAL A 164 22.52 27.79 -14.30
CA VAL A 164 21.38 28.04 -13.44
C VAL A 164 21.41 29.53 -13.15
N ARG A 165 20.52 30.29 -13.80
CA ARG A 165 20.35 31.72 -13.49
C ARG A 165 20.01 31.83 -12.01
N GLN A 166 21.00 32.22 -11.21
CA GLN A 166 20.78 32.55 -9.81
C GLN A 166 19.94 33.82 -9.81
N LEU A 167 18.65 33.68 -9.46
CA LEU A 167 17.77 34.81 -9.24
C LEU A 167 18.40 35.67 -8.14
N ASP A 168 18.53 36.98 -8.39
CA ASP A 168 19.11 37.90 -7.42
C ASP A 168 18.18 37.98 -6.21
N THR A 169 18.54 37.28 -5.14
CA THR A 169 17.73 37.14 -3.91
C THR A 169 17.54 38.46 -3.17
N ARG A 170 18.26 39.51 -3.58
CA ARG A 170 18.10 40.89 -3.10
C ARG A 170 16.85 41.58 -3.62
N ILE A 171 16.33 41.14 -4.78
CA ILE A 171 15.10 41.69 -5.39
C ILE A 171 13.85 41.09 -4.71
N ALA A 172 13.99 39.88 -4.14
CA ALA A 172 12.92 39.34 -3.31
C ALA A 172 12.73 40.27 -2.11
N PRO A 173 11.49 40.73 -1.80
CA PRO A 173 11.23 41.45 -0.57
C PRO A 173 11.78 40.60 0.59
N PRO A 174 12.39 41.20 1.63
CA PRO A 174 13.12 40.48 2.68
C PRO A 174 12.16 39.61 3.49
N ARG A 175 11.76 38.45 2.93
CA ARG A 175 10.75 37.48 3.41
C ARG A 175 9.81 38.10 4.46
N ALA A 176 9.18 39.22 4.08
CA ALA A 176 8.68 40.21 5.05
C ALA A 176 7.30 39.85 5.60
N GLU A 177 6.78 38.71 5.20
CA GLU A 177 5.58 38.19 5.81
C GLU A 177 5.97 36.82 6.35
N ALA A 178 5.88 36.71 7.66
CA ALA A 178 5.90 35.45 8.36
C ALA A 178 4.60 34.72 7.98
N THR A 179 4.54 34.25 6.72
CA THR A 179 3.41 33.50 6.19
C THR A 179 3.52 32.11 6.80
N HIS A 180 3.10 32.01 8.05
CA HIS A 180 3.08 30.75 8.76
C HIS A 180 1.99 29.88 8.16
N PHE A 181 2.24 28.57 8.22
CA PHE A 181 1.26 27.58 7.88
C PHE A 181 -0.03 27.80 8.70
N ASP A 182 -1.17 27.98 8.01
CA ASP A 182 -2.49 28.05 8.63
C ASP A 182 -3.18 26.68 8.51
N ALA A 183 -3.31 26.02 9.65
CA ALA A 183 -3.92 24.69 9.76
C ALA A 183 -5.41 24.68 9.39
N ASP A 184 -6.07 25.84 9.38
CA ASP A 184 -7.48 25.93 9.00
C ASP A 184 -7.65 25.85 7.46
N TRP A 185 -6.60 26.08 6.68
CA TRP A 185 -6.66 26.21 5.20
C TRP A 185 -6.21 24.93 4.48
N GLU A 186 -5.39 24.09 5.11
CA GLU A 186 -4.88 22.84 4.53
C GLU A 186 -5.59 21.60 5.12
N VAL A 187 -6.38 20.91 4.29
CA VAL A 187 -7.16 19.72 4.69
C VAL A 187 -6.34 18.42 4.63
N ARG A 188 -5.19 18.43 3.95
CA ARG A 188 -4.37 17.24 3.69
C ARG A 188 -3.73 16.65 4.95
N ASP A 189 -3.50 17.46 5.97
CA ASP A 189 -2.73 17.07 7.16
C ASP A 189 -3.57 16.46 8.28
N ARG A 190 -4.86 16.18 8.03
CA ARG A 190 -5.77 15.61 9.05
C ARG A 190 -5.50 14.13 9.36
N GLY A 191 -4.47 13.53 8.77
CA GLY A 191 -4.20 12.08 8.83
C GLY A 191 -3.57 11.57 10.13
N ALA A 192 -2.83 12.37 10.90
CA ALA A 192 -2.29 11.94 12.18
C ALA A 192 -1.94 13.13 13.09
N ALA A 193 -2.46 13.12 14.32
CA ALA A 193 -2.17 14.00 15.48
C ALA A 193 -1.38 15.29 15.16
N PHE A 194 -2.01 16.21 14.41
CA PHE A 194 -1.42 17.50 14.09
C PHE A 194 -1.52 18.46 15.29
N TYR A 195 -0.41 19.14 15.62
CA TYR A 195 -0.38 20.15 16.68
C TYR A 195 -0.60 21.54 16.09
N ARG A 196 -1.74 22.17 16.40
CA ARG A 196 -2.09 23.50 15.88
C ARG A 196 -1.46 24.61 16.72
N PHE A 197 -0.53 25.35 16.12
CA PHE A 197 0.03 26.54 16.74
C PHE A 197 -0.96 27.72 16.73
N SER A 198 -0.81 28.62 17.71
CA SER A 198 -1.51 29.90 17.71
C SER A 198 -1.09 30.79 16.53
N ARG A 199 -1.97 31.74 16.16
CA ARG A 199 -1.67 32.78 15.16
C ARG A 199 -0.81 33.90 15.71
N ASP A 200 -0.89 34.16 17.02
CA ASP A 200 -0.02 35.09 17.72
C ASP A 200 1.41 34.52 17.84
N GLU A 201 2.39 35.37 17.54
CA GLU A 201 3.79 34.98 17.36
C GLU A 201 4.46 34.68 18.70
N ALA A 202 4.12 35.43 19.75
CA ALA A 202 4.65 35.22 21.08
C ALA A 202 4.22 33.85 21.64
N THR A 203 2.92 33.55 21.54
CA THR A 203 2.38 32.26 22.00
C THR A 203 2.83 31.10 21.13
N ARG A 204 3.02 31.32 19.82
CA ARG A 204 3.56 30.30 18.90
C ARG A 204 4.98 29.94 19.31
N HIS A 205 5.83 30.94 19.53
CA HIS A 205 7.22 30.72 19.92
C HIS A 205 7.29 29.97 21.25
N ALA A 206 6.44 30.31 22.23
CA ALA A 206 6.34 29.59 23.49
C ALA A 206 5.93 28.11 23.30
N GLN A 207 4.92 27.85 22.46
CA GLN A 207 4.48 26.49 22.13
C GLN A 207 5.58 25.68 21.41
N GLN A 208 6.33 26.31 20.52
CA GLN A 208 7.47 25.67 19.85
C GLN A 208 8.58 25.33 20.83
N ALA A 209 8.91 26.24 21.76
CA ALA A 209 9.90 25.99 22.80
C ALA A 209 9.49 24.85 23.72
N GLU A 210 8.21 24.78 24.11
CA GLU A 210 7.66 23.67 24.91
C GLU A 210 7.78 22.33 24.17
N LEU A 211 7.43 22.29 22.88
CA LEU A 211 7.51 21.08 22.07
C LEU A 211 8.97 20.60 21.92
N GLN A 212 9.91 21.52 21.75
CA GLN A 212 11.34 21.22 21.72
C GLN A 212 11.83 20.65 23.05
N ALA A 213 11.37 21.20 24.18
CA ALA A 213 11.71 20.70 25.50
C ALA A 213 11.20 19.26 25.71
N ARG A 214 9.93 18.98 25.36
CA ARG A 214 9.36 17.62 25.41
C ARG A 214 10.14 16.65 24.50
N ARG A 215 10.54 17.10 23.30
CA ARG A 215 11.38 16.29 22.40
C ARG A 215 12.72 15.97 23.06
N ALA A 216 13.40 16.95 23.65
CA ALA A 216 14.67 16.73 24.34
C ALA A 216 14.52 15.73 25.50
N GLU A 217 13.43 15.83 26.27
CA GLU A 217 13.10 14.88 27.34
C GLU A 217 12.91 13.46 26.79
N THR A 218 12.09 13.28 25.75
CA THR A 218 11.85 11.95 25.16
C THR A 218 13.13 11.34 24.58
N VAL A 219 14.00 12.16 23.97
CA VAL A 219 15.30 11.71 23.48
C VAL A 219 16.20 11.27 24.65
N ALA A 220 16.24 12.05 25.73
CA ALA A 220 17.00 11.69 26.93
C ALA A 220 16.46 10.41 27.61
N GLN A 221 15.13 10.23 27.66
CA GLN A 221 14.50 9.02 28.18
C GLN A 221 14.82 7.80 27.30
N ARG A 222 14.79 7.95 25.97
CA ARG A 222 15.19 6.88 25.03
C ARG A 222 16.67 6.50 25.16
N ALA A 223 17.53 7.48 25.44
CA ALA A 223 18.95 7.23 25.69
C ALA A 223 19.20 6.52 27.04
N LYS A 224 18.36 6.75 28.04
CA LYS A 224 18.44 6.11 29.38
C LYS A 224 17.76 4.75 29.45
N GLY A 225 16.71 4.53 28.64
CA GLY A 225 16.03 3.24 28.56
C GLY A 225 16.96 2.17 28.00
N PRO A 226 16.85 0.90 28.45
CA PRO A 226 17.60 -0.18 27.82
C PRO A 226 17.23 -0.19 26.34
N THR A 227 18.20 -0.10 25.45
CA THR A 227 18.01 -0.16 24.00
C THR A 227 17.40 -1.52 23.62
N HIS A 228 16.07 -1.64 23.69
CA HIS A 228 15.33 -2.89 23.45
C HIS A 228 15.19 -3.21 21.96
N THR A 229 15.94 -2.54 21.07
CA THR A 229 15.83 -2.72 19.61
C THR A 229 17.17 -2.54 18.89
N THR A 230 18.21 -3.30 19.27
CA THR A 230 19.28 -3.67 18.31
C THR A 230 19.96 -5.02 18.62
N SER A 231 19.55 -5.69 19.69
CA SER A 231 19.91 -7.08 19.97
C SER A 231 18.62 -7.88 20.10
N ALA A 232 17.86 -8.00 19.01
CA ALA A 232 16.97 -9.14 18.89
C ALA A 232 17.87 -10.40 18.98
N PRO A 233 17.62 -11.34 19.90
CA PRO A 233 18.33 -12.61 19.85
C PRO A 233 18.03 -13.21 18.48
N VAL A 234 19.09 -13.45 17.69
CA VAL A 234 19.02 -13.99 16.33
C VAL A 234 17.87 -14.99 16.23
N PRO A 235 16.88 -14.77 15.33
CA PRO A 235 15.75 -15.68 15.19
C PRO A 235 16.34 -17.05 14.86
N GLY A 236 16.20 -17.98 15.82
CA GLY A 236 16.83 -19.30 15.72
C GLY A 236 17.72 -19.71 16.89
N ALA A 237 18.08 -18.84 17.85
CA ALA A 237 18.84 -19.27 19.03
C ALA A 237 18.10 -20.35 19.85
N ARG A 238 16.79 -20.14 20.08
CA ARG A 238 15.90 -21.12 20.71
C ARG A 238 15.66 -22.35 19.82
N ALA A 239 15.64 -22.18 18.50
CA ALA A 239 15.46 -23.29 17.55
C ALA A 239 16.71 -24.18 17.45
N ARG A 240 17.92 -23.60 17.50
CA ARG A 240 19.21 -24.30 17.56
C ARG A 240 19.35 -25.11 18.84
N ALA A 241 18.95 -24.54 19.99
CA ALA A 241 18.93 -25.25 21.26
C ALA A 241 17.99 -26.48 21.22
N ARG A 242 16.79 -26.34 20.64
CA ARG A 242 15.85 -27.46 20.47
C ARG A 242 16.36 -28.53 19.50
N ARG A 243 17.01 -28.15 18.39
CA ARG A 243 17.64 -29.10 17.45
C ARG A 243 18.80 -29.86 18.11
N ALA A 244 19.66 -29.16 18.86
CA ALA A 244 20.76 -29.79 19.59
C ALA A 244 20.27 -30.78 20.66
N ALA A 245 19.18 -30.45 21.37
CA ALA A 245 18.58 -31.37 22.33
C ALA A 245 18.01 -32.64 21.65
N ARG A 246 17.34 -32.49 20.50
CA ARG A 246 16.85 -33.64 19.72
C ARG A 246 17.99 -34.51 19.18
N GLN A 247 19.08 -33.91 18.71
CA GLN A 247 20.24 -34.64 18.21
C GLN A 247 20.86 -35.53 19.29
N ARG A 248 20.98 -35.03 20.54
CA ARG A 248 21.49 -35.83 21.67
C ARG A 248 20.62 -37.05 21.97
N VAL A 249 19.30 -36.93 21.82
CA VAL A 249 18.38 -38.07 22.00
C VAL A 249 18.58 -39.10 20.90
N ILE A 250 18.74 -38.66 19.64
CA ILE A 250 19.00 -39.54 18.51
C ILE A 250 20.34 -40.26 18.66
N ASP A 251 21.40 -39.52 19.02
CA ASP A 251 22.74 -40.08 19.20
C ASP A 251 22.78 -41.08 20.37
N ALA A 252 22.09 -40.79 21.47
CA ALA A 252 21.94 -41.72 22.59
C ALA A 252 21.20 -43.01 22.18
N HIS A 253 20.14 -42.88 21.38
CA HIS A 253 19.40 -44.05 20.88
C HIS A 253 20.21 -44.84 19.83
N ARG A 254 21.13 -44.20 19.12
CA ARG A 254 22.03 -44.83 18.15
C ARG A 254 23.21 -45.54 18.81
N ALA A 255 23.68 -45.03 19.95
CA ALA A 255 24.73 -45.65 20.76
C ALA A 255 24.24 -46.84 21.61
N ALA A 256 22.93 -46.92 21.85
CA ALA A 256 22.28 -48.02 22.59
C ALA A 256 21.84 -49.20 21.68
N ARG A 257 22.13 -49.14 20.39
CA ARG A 257 21.84 -50.18 19.38
C ARG A 257 23.12 -50.85 18.94
#